data_AF-A0A9D1AK21-F1
#
_entry.id   AF-A0A9D1AK21-F1
#
_cell.length_a   1.000
_cell.length_b   1.000
_cell.length_c   1.000
_cell.angle_alpha   90.00
_cell.angle_beta   90.00
_cell.angle_gamma   90.00
#
_symmetry.space_group_name_H-M   'P 1'
#
loop_
_entity.id
_entity.type
_entity.pdbx_description
1 polymer ?
#
loop_
_entity_poly.entity_id
_entity_poly.type
_entity_poly.pdbx_seq_one_letter_code
_entity_poly.pdbx_strand_id
1 'polypeptide(L)'
;MAEFSYKGESFPYYPKEVKLSAAKRLSAIPLAFGGTAVQQLGQAPLEITGSGELTGDLGAEFARLHRLFLQQDSGVLQLPGFSPIRCYFTALEGVGQSGPAVLEYRFTFLEDPDYAAALSAGNDYALVQEGETLYTLAKRLGVGAADLIAANPQITDPLSPERGTVVWLP
;
A
#
# COMPACT_ATOMS: atom_id res chain seq x y z
N MET A 1 -8.55 17.73 -0.45
CA MET A 1 -7.22 17.60 -1.06
C MET A 1 -6.64 16.30 -0.51
N ALA A 2 -6.35 15.31 -1.35
CA ALA A 2 -5.82 14.04 -0.87
C ALA A 2 -4.38 14.25 -0.38
N GLU A 3 -4.05 13.66 0.76
CA GLU A 3 -2.78 13.83 1.48
C GLU A 3 -2.01 12.52 1.43
N PHE A 4 -0.68 12.57 1.32
CA PHE A 4 0.15 11.37 1.39
C PHE A 4 0.12 10.85 2.83
N SER A 5 -0.44 9.66 3.06
CA SER A 5 -0.54 9.09 4.41
C SER A 5 -0.30 7.59 4.42
N TYR A 6 0.26 7.07 5.51
CA TYR A 6 0.41 5.64 5.76
C TYR A 6 -0.19 5.30 7.12
N LYS A 7 -1.08 4.30 7.17
CA LYS A 7 -1.81 3.91 8.38
C LYS A 7 -2.54 5.08 9.06
N GLY A 8 -3.03 6.03 8.25
CA GLY A 8 -3.69 7.25 8.74
C GLY A 8 -2.74 8.33 9.27
N GLU A 9 -1.43 8.09 9.30
CA GLU A 9 -0.44 9.14 9.59
C GLU A 9 -0.03 9.87 8.32
N SER A 10 -0.25 11.19 8.28
CA SER A 10 0.16 12.05 7.16
C SER A 10 1.67 12.24 7.13
N PHE A 11 2.29 12.16 5.96
CA PHE A 11 3.71 12.45 5.83
C PHE A 11 3.96 13.96 5.76
N PRO A 12 4.98 14.44 6.49
CA PRO A 12 5.36 15.83 6.44
C PRO A 12 5.91 16.15 5.05
N TYR A 13 5.18 17.02 4.35
CA TYR A 13 5.40 17.48 2.98
C TYR A 13 5.17 16.44 1.88
N TYR A 14 4.52 16.88 0.80
CA TYR A 14 4.33 16.07 -0.39
C TYR A 14 5.73 15.65 -0.90
N PRO A 15 6.00 14.35 -1.05
CA PRO A 15 7.30 13.89 -1.54
C PRO A 15 7.63 14.58 -2.87
N LYS A 16 8.89 15.01 -3.02
CA LYS A 16 9.39 15.71 -4.22
C LYS A 16 9.20 14.86 -5.46
N GLU A 17 9.32 13.55 -5.29
CA GLU A 17 9.13 12.55 -6.31
C GLU A 17 8.52 11.29 -5.68
N VAL A 18 7.53 10.72 -6.35
CA VAL A 18 6.98 9.38 -6.04
C VAL A 18 7.05 8.56 -7.31
N LYS A 19 7.64 7.37 -7.20
CA LYS A 19 7.77 6.42 -8.29
C LYS A 19 7.06 5.12 -7.92
N LEU A 20 6.16 4.69 -8.79
CA LEU A 20 5.46 3.42 -8.71
C LEU A 20 6.09 2.47 -9.74
N SER A 21 6.60 1.33 -9.30
CA SER A 21 7.32 0.36 -10.12
C SER A 21 6.65 -1.01 -10.06
N ALA A 22 6.06 -1.44 -11.18
CA ALA A 22 5.49 -2.77 -11.34
C ALA A 22 6.28 -3.54 -12.40
N ALA A 23 6.59 -4.81 -12.12
CA ALA A 23 7.36 -5.66 -13.02
C ALA A 23 6.75 -7.05 -13.16
N LYS A 24 6.86 -7.64 -14.36
CA LYS A 24 6.60 -9.07 -14.57
C LYS A 24 7.90 -9.85 -14.50
N ARG A 25 7.88 -11.00 -13.83
CA ARG A 25 9.02 -11.92 -13.80
C ARG A 25 8.96 -12.80 -15.05
N LEU A 26 10.00 -12.74 -15.87
CA LEU A 26 10.12 -13.48 -17.12
C LEU A 26 11.31 -14.43 -17.04
N SER A 27 11.14 -15.66 -17.55
CA SER A 27 12.24 -16.57 -17.84
C SER A 27 12.42 -16.69 -19.35
N ALA A 28 13.66 -16.58 -19.82
CA ALA A 28 14.01 -16.72 -21.23
C ALA A 28 14.84 -18.02 -21.39
N ILE A 29 14.30 -18.98 -22.14
CA ILE A 29 14.91 -20.28 -22.36
C ILE A 29 15.35 -20.34 -23.83
N PRO A 30 16.66 -20.42 -24.13
CA PRO A 30 17.13 -20.57 -25.50
C PRO A 30 16.73 -21.96 -26.03
N LEU A 31 16.17 -22.00 -27.24
CA LEU A 31 15.72 -23.24 -27.87
C LEU A 31 16.81 -23.81 -28.78
N ALA A 32 16.86 -25.15 -28.86
CA ALA A 32 17.70 -25.82 -29.84
C ALA A 32 17.30 -25.38 -31.26
N PHE A 33 18.30 -25.21 -32.13
CA PHE A 33 18.15 -24.69 -33.51
C PHE A 33 17.74 -23.21 -33.61
N GLY A 34 17.81 -22.45 -32.52
CA GLY A 34 17.62 -21.00 -32.49
C GLY A 34 16.25 -20.58 -31.96
N GLY A 35 16.18 -19.33 -31.50
CA GLY A 35 14.99 -18.76 -30.87
C GLY A 35 15.04 -18.77 -29.33
N THR A 36 14.04 -18.14 -28.71
CA THR A 36 13.92 -18.03 -27.26
C THR A 36 12.47 -18.23 -26.86
N ALA A 37 12.20 -19.20 -25.99
CA ALA A 37 10.92 -19.32 -25.34
C ALA A 37 10.89 -18.37 -24.13
N VAL A 38 9.84 -17.55 -24.02
CA VAL A 38 9.62 -16.68 -22.86
C VAL A 38 8.50 -17.26 -22.02
N GLN A 39 8.78 -17.52 -20.74
CA GLN A 39 7.81 -17.97 -19.75
C GLN A 39 7.52 -16.86 -18.73
N GLN A 40 6.24 -16.57 -18.51
CA GLN A 40 5.79 -15.66 -17.45
C GLN A 40 5.83 -16.40 -16.11
N LEU A 41 6.64 -15.93 -15.17
CA LEU A 41 6.81 -16.52 -13.82
C LEU A 41 5.95 -15.84 -12.75
N GLY A 42 5.16 -14.84 -13.13
CA GLY A 42 4.28 -14.09 -12.23
C GLY A 42 4.59 -12.59 -12.22
N GLN A 43 3.90 -11.88 -11.33
CA GLN A 43 4.05 -10.44 -11.13
C GLN A 43 4.86 -10.18 -9.86
N ALA A 44 5.79 -9.23 -9.93
CA ALA A 44 6.43 -8.71 -8.73
C ALA A 44 5.47 -7.75 -8.03
N PRO A 45 5.45 -7.70 -6.68
CA PRO A 45 4.64 -6.74 -5.95
C PRO A 45 4.99 -5.32 -6.40
N LEU A 46 4.00 -4.43 -6.40
CA LEU A 46 4.22 -3.02 -6.69
C LEU A 46 5.19 -2.42 -5.65
N GLU A 47 6.27 -1.83 -6.13
CA GLU A 47 7.23 -1.11 -5.31
C GLU A 47 6.98 0.39 -5.44
N ILE A 48 6.78 1.07 -4.31
CA ILE A 48 6.55 2.51 -4.25
C ILE A 48 7.75 3.14 -3.56
N THR A 49 8.49 3.95 -4.29
CA THR A 49 9.61 4.71 -3.73
C THR A 49 9.31 6.20 -3.78
N GLY A 50 9.93 6.94 -2.89
CA GLY A 50 9.85 8.39 -2.92
C GLY A 50 10.89 9.06 -2.04
N SER A 51 10.96 10.37 -2.17
CA SER A 51 11.86 11.21 -1.39
C SER A 51 11.16 12.47 -0.90
N GLY A 52 11.62 12.99 0.23
CA GLY A 52 11.13 14.23 0.80
C GLY A 52 12.21 14.94 1.61
N GLU A 53 11.83 16.10 2.15
CA GLU A 53 12.70 16.88 3.03
C GLU A 53 12.01 17.07 4.38
N LEU A 54 12.74 16.78 5.45
CA LEU A 54 12.35 17.14 6.81
C LEU A 54 13.01 18.47 7.16
N THR A 55 12.26 19.36 7.80
CA THR A 55 12.74 20.64 8.30
C THR A 55 12.27 20.84 9.75
N GLY A 56 12.93 21.71 10.50
CA GLY A 56 12.59 21.94 11.91
C GLY A 56 13.29 20.95 12.84
N ASP A 57 12.52 20.28 13.71
CA ASP A 57 13.07 19.26 14.61
C ASP A 57 13.27 17.93 13.86
N LEU A 58 14.41 17.83 13.19
CA LEU A 58 14.81 16.66 12.41
C LEU A 58 14.80 15.37 13.25
N GLY A 59 15.15 15.46 14.53
CA GLY A 59 15.19 14.31 15.42
C GLY A 59 13.80 13.77 15.71
N ALA A 60 12.86 14.65 16.05
CA ALA A 60 11.47 14.27 16.30
C ALA A 60 10.78 13.72 15.03
N GLU A 61 10.96 14.40 13.89
CA GLU A 61 10.34 13.99 12.63
C GLU A 61 10.88 12.65 12.12
N PHE A 62 12.20 12.46 12.16
CA PHE A 62 12.78 11.18 11.76
C PHE A 62 12.42 10.05 12.73
N ALA A 63 12.41 10.31 14.04
CA ALA A 63 11.99 9.32 15.04
C ALA A 63 10.53 8.89 14.84
N ARG A 64 9.67 9.80 14.36
CA ARG A 64 8.28 9.49 14.01
C ARG A 64 8.20 8.54 12.81
N LEU A 65 8.88 8.86 11.70
CA LEU A 65 8.94 7.97 10.53
C LEU A 65 9.57 6.61 10.86
N HIS A 66 10.64 6.61 11.66
CA HIS A 66 11.30 5.39 12.11
C HIS A 66 10.36 4.52 12.96
N ARG A 67 9.48 5.13 13.78
CA ARG A 67 8.47 4.37 14.53
C ARG A 67 7.46 3.69 13.63
N LEU A 68 7.03 4.34 12.54
CA LEU A 68 6.17 3.73 11.53
C LEU A 68 6.89 2.57 10.82
N PHE A 69 8.17 2.75 10.47
CA PHE A 69 9.00 1.73 9.86
C PHE A 69 9.18 0.48 10.73
N LEU A 70 9.26 0.62 12.06
CA LEU A 70 9.40 -0.52 12.97
C LEU A 70 8.14 -1.41 13.06
N GLN A 71 7.00 -0.97 12.53
CA GLN A 71 5.78 -1.77 12.53
C GLN A 71 5.89 -2.88 11.48
N GLN A 72 5.72 -4.14 11.89
CA GLN A 72 5.91 -5.29 11.00
C GLN A 72 4.68 -5.65 10.15
N ASP A 73 3.52 -5.07 10.46
CA ASP A 73 2.28 -5.28 9.74
C ASP A 73 2.14 -4.37 8.51
N SER A 74 1.50 -4.90 7.46
CA SER A 74 1.14 -4.11 6.28
C SER A 74 0.03 -3.11 6.61
N GLY A 75 0.14 -1.92 6.03
CA GLY A 75 -0.78 -0.82 6.26
C GLY A 75 -1.23 -0.19 4.96
N VAL A 76 -2.31 0.59 5.03
CA VAL A 76 -2.82 1.32 3.87
C VAL A 76 -1.97 2.58 3.65
N LEU A 77 -1.42 2.70 2.44
CA LEU A 77 -0.79 3.89 1.90
C LEU A 77 -1.79 4.61 0.99
N GLN A 78 -2.05 5.88 1.29
CA GLN A 78 -2.85 6.77 0.44
C GLN A 78 -1.93 7.72 -0.31
N LEU A 79 -2.08 7.72 -1.64
CA LEU A 79 -1.39 8.63 -2.55
C LEU A 79 -2.42 9.52 -3.27
N PRO A 80 -2.14 10.82 -3.43
CA PRO A 80 -3.09 11.70 -4.11
C PRO A 80 -3.31 11.32 -5.58
N GLY A 81 -4.56 11.03 -5.93
CA GLY A 81 -4.95 10.62 -7.29
C GLY A 81 -4.79 9.13 -7.59
N PHE A 82 -4.44 8.30 -6.60
CA PHE A 82 -4.37 6.85 -6.72
C PHE A 82 -5.32 6.17 -5.72
N SER A 83 -5.70 4.93 -6.02
CA SER A 83 -6.39 4.07 -5.05
C SER A 83 -5.47 3.80 -3.85
N PRO A 84 -6.04 3.60 -2.65
CA PRO A 84 -5.27 3.13 -1.49
C PRO A 84 -4.54 1.83 -1.82
N ILE A 85 -3.32 1.68 -1.33
CA ILE A 85 -2.48 0.51 -1.57
C ILE A 85 -2.07 -0.07 -0.22
N ARG A 86 -2.33 -1.35 0.02
CA ARG A 86 -1.80 -2.03 1.21
C ARG A 86 -0.36 -2.44 0.98
N CYS A 87 0.55 -1.97 1.82
CA CYS A 87 1.99 -2.20 1.67
C CYS A 87 2.74 -2.26 3.00
N TYR A 88 3.91 -2.90 2.96
CA TYR A 88 4.92 -2.90 4.00
C TYR A 88 5.86 -1.70 3.84
N PHE A 89 6.28 -1.09 4.95
CA PHE A 89 7.32 -0.07 4.95
C PHE A 89 8.70 -0.75 5.04
N THR A 90 9.39 -0.90 3.90
CA THR A 90 10.55 -1.81 3.78
C THR A 90 11.90 -1.12 3.83
N ALA A 91 11.97 0.18 3.53
CA ALA A 91 13.21 0.95 3.69
C ALA A 91 12.91 2.40 4.08
N LEU A 92 13.68 2.94 5.02
CA LEU A 92 13.69 4.35 5.39
C LEU A 92 15.15 4.80 5.52
N GLU A 93 15.52 5.80 4.73
CA GLU A 93 16.87 6.36 4.71
C GLU A 93 16.79 7.88 4.97
N GLY A 94 17.78 8.42 5.68
CA GLY A 94 17.92 9.85 5.91
C GLY A 94 19.35 10.29 5.62
N VAL A 95 19.53 11.25 4.72
CA VAL A 95 20.81 11.84 4.34
C VAL A 95 20.82 13.31 4.76
N GLY A 96 21.66 13.62 5.75
CA GLY A 96 21.87 14.99 6.22
C GLY A 96 23.15 15.56 5.60
N GLN A 97 23.11 16.83 5.19
CA GLN A 97 24.33 17.56 4.83
C GLN A 97 24.88 18.30 6.04
N SER A 98 26.20 18.48 6.12
CA SER A 98 26.81 19.40 7.09
C SER A 98 26.46 20.82 6.65
N GLY A 99 25.38 21.38 7.21
CA GLY A 99 24.70 22.55 6.66
C GLY A 99 23.31 22.75 7.29
N PRO A 100 22.41 23.57 6.70
CA PRO A 100 21.14 23.97 7.32
C PRO A 100 20.31 22.77 7.82
N ALA A 101 19.44 23.01 8.81
CA ALA A 101 18.61 22.00 9.49
C ALA A 101 17.54 21.35 8.58
N VAL A 102 18.01 20.65 7.54
CA VAL A 102 17.23 19.93 6.55
C VAL A 102 17.81 18.52 6.39
N LEU A 103 16.94 17.52 6.45
CA LEU A 103 17.30 16.11 6.23
C LEU A 103 16.54 15.62 4.99
N GLU A 104 17.25 15.22 3.95
CA GLU A 104 16.61 14.53 2.80
C GLU A 104 16.34 13.10 3.23
N TYR A 105 15.10 12.64 3.10
CA TYR A 105 14.73 11.26 3.41
C TYR A 105 14.24 10.54 2.16
N ARG A 106 14.42 9.22 2.15
CA ARG A 106 13.92 8.30 1.12
C ARG A 106 13.18 7.16 1.78
N PHE A 107 12.14 6.70 1.11
CA PHE A 107 11.36 5.56 1.58
C PHE A 107 11.11 4.58 0.44
N THR A 108 10.92 3.32 0.85
CA THR A 108 10.41 2.25 -0.01
C THR A 108 9.26 1.57 0.70
N PHE A 109 8.14 1.45 -0.02
CA PHE A 109 7.03 0.59 0.33
C PHE A 109 6.93 -0.55 -0.67
N LEU A 110 6.60 -1.74 -0.18
CA LEU A 110 6.34 -2.91 -1.01
C LEU A 110 4.90 -3.34 -0.80
N GLU A 111 4.13 -3.41 -1.88
CA GLU A 111 2.75 -3.92 -1.87
C GLU A 111 2.69 -5.29 -1.20
N ASP A 112 1.63 -5.48 -0.42
CA ASP A 112 1.34 -6.75 0.23
C ASP A 112 0.83 -7.74 -0.81
N PRO A 113 1.62 -8.77 -1.19
CA PRO A 113 1.26 -9.67 -2.28
C PRO A 113 0.08 -10.57 -1.92
N ASP A 114 -0.11 -10.91 -0.65
CA ASP A 114 -1.25 -11.73 -0.21
C ASP A 114 -2.54 -10.92 -0.37
N TYR A 115 -2.47 -9.63 -0.03
CA TYR A 115 -3.56 -8.68 -0.21
C TYR A 115 -3.87 -8.42 -1.69
N ALA A 116 -2.84 -8.14 -2.49
CA ALA A 116 -2.97 -7.94 -3.93
C ALA A 116 -3.48 -9.19 -4.66
N ALA A 117 -3.06 -10.38 -4.23
CA ALA A 117 -3.56 -11.65 -4.72
C ALA A 117 -5.04 -11.85 -4.37
N ALA A 118 -5.48 -11.48 -3.16
CA ALA A 118 -6.88 -11.56 -2.76
C ALA A 118 -7.78 -10.61 -3.60
N LEU A 119 -7.32 -9.39 -3.86
CA LEU A 119 -7.98 -8.41 -4.73
C LEU A 119 -8.01 -8.82 -6.21
N SER A 120 -6.91 -9.39 -6.72
CA SER A 120 -6.85 -9.84 -8.12
C SER A 120 -7.58 -11.18 -8.35
N ALA A 121 -7.78 -11.98 -7.30
CA ALA A 121 -8.59 -13.20 -7.34
C ALA A 121 -10.10 -12.96 -7.21
N GLY A 122 -10.53 -11.75 -6.82
CA GLY A 122 -11.95 -11.39 -6.77
C GLY A 122 -12.13 -9.88 -6.78
N ASN A 123 -12.93 -9.40 -7.76
CA ASN A 123 -13.39 -8.02 -8.01
C ASN A 123 -12.97 -6.95 -6.98
N ASP A 124 -12.65 -5.74 -7.48
CA ASP A 124 -12.40 -4.50 -6.72
C ASP A 124 -13.45 -4.16 -5.63
N TYR A 125 -14.55 -4.92 -5.62
CA TYR A 125 -15.61 -4.92 -4.63
C TYR A 125 -16.11 -6.34 -4.33
N ALA A 126 -16.53 -6.56 -3.09
CA ALA A 126 -17.34 -7.70 -2.68
C ALA A 126 -18.81 -7.29 -2.50
N LEU A 127 -19.73 -8.23 -2.74
CA LEU A 127 -21.15 -8.04 -2.42
C LEU A 127 -21.47 -8.68 -1.07
N VAL A 128 -22.20 -7.95 -0.22
CA VAL A 128 -22.69 -8.44 1.07
C VAL A 128 -23.71 -9.57 0.86
N GLN A 129 -23.47 -10.72 1.49
CA GLN A 129 -24.42 -11.84 1.54
C GLN A 129 -25.47 -11.65 2.65
N GLU A 130 -26.56 -12.42 2.59
CA GLU A 130 -27.64 -12.33 3.58
C GLU A 130 -27.13 -12.65 4.99
N GLY A 131 -27.26 -11.69 5.92
CA GLY A 131 -26.74 -11.83 7.29
C GLY A 131 -25.23 -11.63 7.45
N GLU A 132 -24.52 -11.19 6.41
CA GLU A 132 -23.09 -10.90 6.47
C GLU A 132 -22.84 -9.46 6.97
N THR A 133 -21.86 -9.30 7.85
CA THR A 133 -21.39 -7.99 8.38
C THR A 133 -20.06 -7.61 7.74
N LEU A 134 -19.65 -6.34 7.82
CA LEU A 134 -18.29 -5.96 7.39
C LEU A 134 -17.19 -6.70 8.16
N TYR A 135 -17.44 -7.13 9.40
CA TYR A 135 -16.47 -7.92 10.18
C TYR A 135 -16.37 -9.37 9.70
N THR A 136 -17.49 -10.01 9.40
CA THR A 136 -17.49 -11.39 8.88
C THR A 136 -17.00 -11.45 7.45
N LEU A 137 -17.32 -10.42 6.65
CA LEU A 137 -16.80 -10.23 5.30
C LEU A 137 -15.29 -10.01 5.34
N ALA A 138 -14.81 -9.14 6.22
CA ALA A 138 -13.38 -8.91 6.44
C ALA A 138 -12.64 -10.19 6.80
N LYS A 139 -13.20 -10.97 7.73
CA LYS A 139 -12.66 -12.27 8.14
C LYS A 139 -12.65 -13.29 7.00
N ARG A 140 -13.70 -13.33 6.17
CA ARG A 140 -13.81 -14.23 5.01
C ARG A 140 -12.77 -13.90 3.95
N LEU A 141 -12.49 -12.61 3.75
CA LEU A 141 -11.56 -12.12 2.73
C LEU A 141 -10.12 -11.99 3.26
N GLY A 142 -9.87 -12.26 4.54
CA GLY A 142 -8.55 -12.12 5.16
C GLY A 142 -8.09 -10.66 5.29
N VAL A 143 -9.01 -9.70 5.19
CA VAL A 143 -8.70 -8.27 5.24
C VAL A 143 -8.97 -7.71 6.64
N GLY A 144 -8.25 -6.66 7.03
CA GLY A 144 -8.48 -5.97 8.30
C GLY A 144 -9.87 -5.34 8.32
N ALA A 145 -10.68 -5.66 9.34
CA ALA A 145 -12.04 -5.10 9.44
C ALA A 145 -12.03 -3.56 9.56
N ALA A 146 -11.02 -2.99 10.25
CA ALA A 146 -10.84 -1.55 10.34
C ALA A 146 -10.54 -0.91 8.96
N ASP A 147 -9.70 -1.57 8.16
CA ASP A 147 -9.35 -1.09 6.81
C ASP A 147 -10.54 -1.18 5.86
N LEU A 148 -11.34 -2.26 5.96
CA LEU A 148 -12.55 -2.45 5.16
C LEU A 148 -13.62 -1.41 5.51
N ILE A 149 -13.78 -1.06 6.79
CA ILE A 149 -14.70 -0.01 7.23
C ILE A 149 -14.22 1.36 6.73
N ALA A 150 -12.92 1.65 6.83
CA ALA A 150 -12.35 2.91 6.35
C ALA A 150 -12.49 3.08 4.83
N ALA A 151 -12.39 1.99 4.06
CA ALA A 151 -12.59 1.98 2.60
C ALA A 151 -14.06 2.15 2.18
N ASN A 152 -15.02 1.97 3.09
CA ASN A 152 -16.46 2.00 2.79
C ASN A 152 -17.26 3.00 3.64
N PRO A 153 -16.93 4.30 3.60
CA PRO A 153 -17.65 5.32 4.38
C PRO A 153 -19.12 5.49 3.97
N GLN A 154 -19.52 4.99 2.80
CA GLN A 154 -20.92 4.95 2.36
C GLN A 154 -21.79 3.96 3.16
N ILE A 155 -21.17 3.04 3.91
CA ILE A 155 -21.88 2.05 4.73
C ILE A 155 -22.04 2.62 6.14
N THR A 156 -23.25 3.09 6.46
CA THR A 156 -23.55 3.76 7.73
C THR A 156 -23.55 2.80 8.93
N ASP A 157 -23.97 1.54 8.72
CA ASP A 157 -23.97 0.51 9.75
C ASP A 157 -23.10 -0.70 9.31
N PRO A 158 -21.86 -0.81 9.81
CA PRO A 158 -20.96 -1.93 9.54
C PRO A 158 -21.47 -3.30 10.01
N LEU A 159 -22.39 -3.31 10.98
CA LEU A 159 -22.94 -4.52 11.60
C LEU A 159 -24.19 -5.02 10.89
N SER A 160 -24.83 -4.19 10.06
CA SER A 160 -26.04 -4.58 9.33
C SER A 160 -26.13 -3.95 7.93
N PRO A 161 -25.13 -4.15 7.05
CA PRO A 161 -25.21 -3.68 5.67
C PRO A 161 -26.31 -4.44 4.90
N GLU A 162 -27.00 -3.76 3.98
CA GLU A 162 -28.05 -4.38 3.17
C GLU A 162 -27.46 -5.45 2.25
N ARG A 163 -28.19 -6.56 2.03
CA ARG A 163 -27.79 -7.62 1.10
C ARG A 163 -27.57 -7.04 -0.30
N GLY A 164 -26.47 -7.40 -0.95
CA GLY A 164 -26.11 -6.89 -2.27
C GLY A 164 -25.45 -5.51 -2.26
N THR A 165 -25.17 -4.95 -1.07
CA THR A 165 -24.32 -3.75 -0.96
C THR A 165 -22.94 -4.02 -1.52
N VAL A 166 -22.44 -3.07 -2.31
CA VAL A 166 -21.08 -3.06 -2.86
C VAL A 166 -20.12 -2.60 -1.76
N VAL A 167 -19.20 -3.48 -1.39
CA VAL A 167 -18.13 -3.23 -0.43
C VAL A 167 -16.82 -3.16 -1.18
N TRP A 168 -16.27 -1.98 -1.33
CA TRP A 168 -14.95 -1.75 -1.91
C TRP A 168 -13.90 -2.39 -1.02
N LEU A 169 -13.04 -3.21 -1.62
CA LEU A 169 -11.93 -3.79 -0.87
C LEU A 169 -10.84 -2.70 -0.70
N PRO A 170 -10.18 -2.60 0.48
CA PRO A 170 -9.14 -1.60 0.76
C PRO A 170 -7.89 -1.66 -0.13
#